data_AF-A0A2A4RSR5-F1
#
_entry.id   AF-A0A2A4RSR5-F1
#
_cell.length_a   1.000
_cell.length_b   1.000
_cell.length_c   1.000
_cell.angle_alpha   90.00
_cell.angle_beta   90.00
_cell.angle_gamma   90.00
#
_symmetry.space_group_name_H-M   'P 1'
#
loop_
_entity.id
_entity.type
_entity.pdbx_description
1 polymer ?
#
loop_
_entity_poly.entity_id
_entity_poly.type
_entity_poly.pdbx_seq_one_letter_code
_entity_poly.pdbx_strand_id
1 'polypeptide(L)'
;MDSKKIAQAHFKNNQEAKEIFVTSDGQAFVSGNYADLHANSNREGKKMKIVSFKTAEFETVKSLTAPERIAFINALETEAEVVEALEGETAKTVKEAGAKKIEELTKTE
;
A
#
# COMPACT_ATOMS: atom_id res chain seq x y z
N MET A 1 -22.53 -2.54 6.91
CA MET A 1 -21.08 -2.32 6.81
C MET A 1 -20.65 -2.66 5.39
N ASP A 2 -19.89 -1.78 4.72
CA ASP A 2 -19.40 -2.02 3.36
C ASP A 2 -18.09 -2.81 3.40
N SER A 3 -18.17 -4.14 3.38
CA SER A 3 -16.99 -5.04 3.43
C SER A 3 -15.93 -4.70 2.38
N LYS A 4 -16.39 -4.22 1.21
CA LYS A 4 -15.52 -3.75 0.11
C LYS A 4 -14.68 -2.53 0.48
N LYS A 5 -15.24 -1.54 1.20
CA LYS A 5 -14.50 -0.35 1.64
C LYS A 5 -13.44 -0.70 2.68
N ILE A 6 -13.77 -1.63 3.59
CA ILE A 6 -12.84 -2.12 4.61
C ILE A 6 -11.67 -2.86 3.94
N ALA A 7 -11.96 -3.75 2.99
CA ALA A 7 -10.93 -4.45 2.21
C ALA A 7 -10.01 -3.46 1.47
N GLN A 8 -10.58 -2.44 0.81
CA GLN A 8 -9.80 -1.42 0.10
C GLN A 8 -8.85 -0.66 1.02
N ALA A 9 -9.29 -0.25 2.21
CA ALA A 9 -8.45 0.43 3.19
C ALA A 9 -7.32 -0.49 3.70
N HIS A 10 -7.59 -1.79 3.86
CA HIS A 10 -6.58 -2.76 4.24
C HIS A 10 -5.56 -3.02 3.13
N PHE A 11 -5.97 -3.08 1.86
CA PHE A 11 -5.05 -3.17 0.72
C PHE A 11 -4.14 -1.94 0.59
N LYS A 12 -4.66 -0.74 0.89
CA LYS A 12 -3.82 0.49 0.90
C LYS A 12 -2.69 0.41 1.92
N ASN A 13 -2.95 -0.18 3.09
CA ASN A 13 -1.96 -0.33 4.16
C ASN A 13 -1.10 -1.61 4.01
N ASN A 14 -1.62 -2.64 3.33
CA ASN A 14 -0.97 -3.94 3.11
C ASN A 14 -0.88 -4.20 1.62
N GLN A 15 -0.01 -3.44 0.95
CA GLN A 15 0.09 -3.41 -0.51
C GLN A 15 0.62 -4.72 -1.10
N GLU A 16 1.29 -5.54 -0.29
CA GLU A 16 1.76 -6.88 -0.67
C GLU A 16 0.70 -7.97 -0.45
N ALA A 17 -0.42 -7.66 0.20
CA ALA A 17 -1.50 -8.61 0.42
C ALA A 17 -2.18 -8.93 -0.91
N LYS A 18 -2.23 -10.21 -1.25
CA LYS A 18 -2.93 -10.70 -2.47
C LYS A 18 -4.43 -10.80 -2.26
N GLU A 19 -4.85 -11.02 -1.02
CA GLU A 19 -6.24 -11.25 -0.64
C GLU A 19 -6.49 -10.70 0.78
N ILE A 20 -7.68 -10.11 0.99
CA ILE A 20 -8.15 -9.64 2.29
C ILE A 20 -9.48 -10.33 2.58
N PHE A 21 -9.61 -10.87 3.80
CA PHE A 21 -10.81 -11.55 4.30
C PHE A 21 -11.52 -10.64 5.29
N VAL A 22 -12.76 -10.28 5.01
CA VAL A 22 -13.57 -9.42 5.88
C VAL A 22 -14.68 -10.23 6.53
N THR A 23 -14.74 -10.21 7.86
CA THR A 23 -15.79 -10.88 8.63
C THR A 23 -17.03 -9.99 8.73
N SER A 24 -18.18 -10.60 9.07
CA SER A 24 -19.46 -9.87 9.20
C SER A 24 -19.45 -8.80 10.30
N ASP A 25 -18.53 -8.91 11.26
CA ASP A 25 -18.30 -7.94 12.33
C ASP A 25 -17.50 -6.70 11.87
N GLY A 26 -17.02 -6.71 10.62
CA GLY A 26 -16.24 -5.61 10.04
C GLY A 26 -14.74 -5.70 10.30
N GLN A 27 -14.23 -6.81 10.83
CA GLN A 27 -12.80 -7.05 10.95
C GLN A 27 -12.23 -7.60 9.64
N ALA A 28 -11.03 -7.16 9.28
CA ALA A 28 -10.34 -7.60 8.08
C ALA A 28 -8.99 -8.25 8.39
N PHE A 29 -8.69 -9.33 7.67
CA PHE A 29 -7.52 -10.17 7.88
C PHE A 29 -6.79 -10.39 6.56
N VAL A 30 -5.45 -10.36 6.61
CA VAL A 30 -4.58 -10.68 5.45
C VAL A 30 -4.42 -12.19 5.21
N SER A 31 -4.87 -13.00 6.17
CA SER A 31 -4.73 -14.46 6.12
C SER A 31 -6.06 -15.12 6.49
N GLY A 32 -6.50 -16.03 5.63
CA GLY A 32 -7.77 -16.74 5.78
C GLY A 32 -7.82 -17.58 7.06
N ASN A 33 -6.67 -18.08 7.53
CA ASN A 33 -6.62 -18.87 8.77
C ASN A 33 -6.99 -18.03 10.00
N TYR A 34 -6.58 -16.75 10.04
CA TYR A 34 -6.94 -15.84 11.12
C TYR A 34 -8.41 -15.40 11.02
N ALA A 35 -8.90 -15.18 9.79
CA ALA A 35 -10.31 -14.89 9.57
C ALA A 35 -11.21 -16.05 10.02
N ASP A 36 -10.82 -17.29 9.71
CA ASP A 36 -11.53 -18.50 10.10
C ASP A 36 -11.51 -18.72 11.62
N LEU A 37 -10.34 -18.57 12.25
CA LEU A 37 -10.21 -18.62 13.71
C LEU A 37 -11.12 -17.59 14.38
N HIS A 38 -11.15 -16.35 13.88
CA HIS A 38 -12.02 -15.30 14.39
C HIS A 38 -13.51 -15.61 14.18
N ALA A 39 -13.89 -16.10 12.99
CA ALA A 39 -15.26 -16.43 12.66
C ALA A 39 -15.81 -17.62 13.45
N ASN A 40 -14.95 -18.56 13.85
CA ASN A 40 -15.31 -19.76 14.61
C ASN A 40 -15.14 -19.61 16.13
N SER A 41 -14.26 -18.72 16.60
CA SER A 41 -13.97 -18.53 18.03
C SER A 41 -14.66 -17.30 18.62
N ASN A 42 -15.75 -16.84 18.01
CA ASN A 42 -16.46 -15.66 18.49
C ASN A 42 -17.26 -15.95 19.77
N ARG A 43 -17.47 -14.90 20.56
CA ARG A 43 -18.19 -14.99 21.85
C ARG A 43 -19.64 -15.45 21.69
N GLU A 44 -20.23 -15.26 20.50
CA GLU A 44 -21.61 -15.65 20.20
C GLU A 44 -21.76 -17.14 19.79
N GLY A 45 -20.67 -17.87 19.57
CA GLY A 45 -20.72 -19.28 19.12
C GLY A 45 -21.38 -19.48 17.75
N LYS A 46 -21.50 -18.42 16.95
CA LYS A 46 -22.13 -18.45 15.62
C LYS A 46 -21.08 -18.27 14.55
N LYS A 47 -21.07 -19.13 13.53
CA LYS A 47 -20.19 -18.98 12.36
C LYS A 47 -20.45 -17.63 11.69
N MET A 48 -19.47 -16.73 11.75
CA MET A 48 -19.54 -15.47 11.01
C MET A 48 -19.36 -15.73 9.51
N LYS A 49 -20.01 -14.92 8.66
CA LYS A 49 -19.70 -14.94 7.24
C LYS A 49 -18.38 -14.22 7.01
N ILE A 50 -17.51 -14.85 6.22
CA ILE A 50 -16.26 -14.29 5.74
C ILE A 50 -16.44 -14.01 4.25
N VAL A 51 -16.08 -12.81 3.82
CA VAL A 51 -16.04 -12.43 2.40
C VAL A 51 -14.58 -12.18 2.05
N SER A 52 -14.05 -12.91 1.07
CA SER A 52 -12.73 -12.66 0.53
C SER A 52 -12.80 -11.66 -0.62
N PHE A 53 -11.79 -10.82 -0.68
CA PHE A 53 -11.60 -9.78 -1.68
C PHE A 53 -10.19 -9.91 -2.20
N LYS A 54 -10.01 -10.00 -3.51
CA LYS A 54 -8.68 -10.08 -4.13
C LYS A 54 -8.16 -8.70 -4.46
N THR A 55 -6.84 -8.50 -4.34
CA THR A 55 -6.22 -7.21 -4.67
C THR A 55 -6.53 -6.78 -6.10
N ALA A 56 -6.61 -7.72 -7.05
CA ALA A 56 -6.96 -7.46 -8.45
C ALA A 56 -8.37 -6.89 -8.67
N GLU A 57 -9.29 -7.05 -7.71
CA GLU A 57 -10.64 -6.47 -7.79
C GLU A 57 -10.68 -5.00 -7.37
N PHE A 58 -9.56 -4.50 -6.86
CA PHE A 58 -9.36 -3.11 -6.51
C PHE A 58 -8.28 -2.58 -7.45
N GLU A 59 -8.52 -1.44 -8.08
CA GLU A 59 -7.43 -0.67 -8.66
C GLU A 59 -6.59 -0.13 -7.50
N THR A 60 -5.78 -0.99 -6.89
CA THR A 60 -4.76 -0.55 -5.97
C THR A 60 -3.75 0.17 -6.82
N VAL A 61 -3.74 1.50 -6.69
CA VAL A 61 -2.64 2.38 -7.10
C VAL A 61 -1.36 1.61 -6.79
N LYS A 62 -0.68 1.11 -7.84
CA LYS A 62 0.57 0.38 -7.71
C LYS A 62 1.45 1.27 -6.85
N SER A 63 1.76 0.81 -5.65
CA SER A 63 2.80 1.45 -4.87
C SER A 63 4.08 1.19 -5.64
N LEU A 64 4.61 2.24 -6.25
CA LEU A 64 5.81 2.15 -7.05
C LEU A 64 6.90 1.53 -6.17
N THR A 65 7.50 0.45 -6.66
CA THR A 65 8.66 -0.15 -6.00
C THR A 65 9.78 0.89 -5.84
N ALA A 66 10.72 0.70 -4.92
CA ALA A 66 11.87 1.60 -4.79
C ALA A 66 12.55 1.94 -6.13
N PRO A 67 12.81 0.99 -7.07
CA PRO A 67 13.34 1.33 -8.39
C PRO A 67 12.38 2.14 -9.25
N GLU A 68 11.06 1.90 -9.18
CA GLU A 68 10.07 2.71 -9.91
C GLU A 68 9.98 4.14 -9.37
N ARG A 69 10.11 4.33 -8.04
CA ARG A 69 10.18 5.66 -7.42
C ARG A 69 11.45 6.41 -7.80
N ILE A 70 12.59 5.71 -7.87
CA ILE A 70 13.84 6.28 -8.37
C ILE A 70 13.70 6.68 -9.85
N ALA A 71 13.07 5.84 -10.67
CA ALA A 71 12.81 6.16 -12.07
C ALA A 71 11.89 7.38 -12.22
N PHE A 72 10.86 7.49 -11.38
CA PHE A 72 9.99 8.66 -11.31
C PHE A 72 10.79 9.93 -10.98
N ILE A 73 11.59 9.90 -9.91
CA ILE A 73 12.44 11.03 -9.51
C ILE A 73 13.42 11.45 -10.62
N ASN A 74 14.03 10.47 -11.31
CA ASN A 74 14.95 10.77 -12.40
C ASN A 74 14.27 11.38 -13.64
N ALA A 75 12.97 11.10 -13.83
CA ALA A 75 12.17 11.67 -14.90
C ALA A 75 11.70 13.10 -14.63
N LEU A 76 11.80 13.58 -13.39
CA LEU A 76 11.49 14.96 -13.04
C LEU A 76 12.56 15.90 -13.62
N GLU A 77 12.09 17.03 -14.14
CA GLU A 77 12.94 18.00 -14.86
C GLU A 77 13.35 19.18 -13.96
N THR A 78 12.65 19.39 -12.83
CA THR A 78 12.90 20.52 -11.93
C THR A 78 13.31 20.07 -10.53
N GLU A 79 14.15 20.88 -9.86
CA GLU A 79 14.56 20.64 -8.47
C GLU A 79 13.34 20.61 -7.53
N ALA A 80 12.40 21.54 -7.70
CA ALA A 80 11.22 21.65 -6.85
C ALA A 80 10.38 20.38 -6.86
N GLU A 81 10.14 19.79 -8.03
CA GLU A 81 9.40 18.54 -8.16
C GLU A 81 10.15 17.37 -7.49
N VAL A 82 11.49 17.34 -7.59
CA VAL A 82 12.29 16.30 -6.92
C VAL A 82 12.22 16.44 -5.41
N VAL A 83 12.25 17.66 -4.87
CA VAL A 83 12.13 17.91 -3.43
C VAL A 83 10.74 17.52 -2.92
N GLU A 84 9.67 17.89 -3.64
CA GLU A 84 8.31 17.45 -3.31
C GLU A 84 8.17 15.93 -3.37
N ALA A 85 8.75 15.27 -4.38
CA ALA A 85 8.72 13.81 -4.49
C ALA A 85 9.52 13.08 -3.39
N LEU A 86 10.46 13.77 -2.74
CA LEU A 86 11.21 13.27 -1.59
C LEU A 86 10.53 13.57 -0.24
N GLU A 87 9.51 14.43 -0.22
CA GLU A 87 8.81 14.80 1.01
C GLU A 87 8.05 13.59 1.59
N GLY A 88 8.41 13.19 2.81
CA GLY A 88 7.86 12.00 3.45
C GLY A 88 8.46 10.67 2.98
N GLU A 89 9.41 10.68 2.04
CA GLU A 89 10.12 9.47 1.64
C GLU A 89 11.00 8.96 2.79
N THR A 90 11.07 7.64 2.98
CA THR A 90 11.85 7.00 4.05
C THR A 90 12.90 6.04 3.52
N ALA A 91 12.77 5.61 2.26
CA ALA A 91 13.73 4.73 1.62
C ALA A 91 15.05 5.47 1.32
N LYS A 92 16.15 5.01 1.94
CA LYS A 92 17.48 5.61 1.79
C LYS A 92 17.92 5.68 0.32
N THR A 93 17.68 4.62 -0.45
CA THR A 93 18.04 4.54 -1.88
C THR A 93 17.30 5.57 -2.74
N VAL A 94 16.04 5.86 -2.41
CA VAL A 94 15.22 6.86 -3.11
C VAL A 94 15.71 8.27 -2.78
N LYS A 95 16.03 8.54 -1.51
CA LYS A 95 16.65 9.81 -1.07
C LYS A 95 18.00 10.08 -1.73
N GLU A 96 18.87 9.07 -1.77
CA GLU A 96 20.18 9.20 -2.42
C GLU A 96 20.04 9.46 -3.93
N ALA A 97 19.07 8.84 -4.59
CA ALA A 97 18.80 9.10 -6.00
C ALA A 97 18.28 10.52 -6.24
N GLY A 98 17.33 10.99 -5.44
CA GLY A 98 16.83 12.37 -5.57
C GLY A 98 17.85 13.43 -5.22
N ALA A 99 18.71 13.21 -4.20
CA ALA A 99 19.81 14.11 -3.91
C ALA A 99 20.82 14.21 -5.06
N LYS A 100 21.15 13.08 -5.71
CA LYS A 100 21.99 13.09 -6.92
C LYS A 100 21.34 13.86 -8.06
N LYS A 101 20.04 13.65 -8.30
CA LYS A 101 19.30 14.36 -9.35
C LYS A 101 19.28 15.87 -9.10
N ILE A 102 19.08 16.31 -7.86
CA ILE A 102 19.15 17.73 -7.47
C ILE A 102 20.55 18.29 -7.73
N GLU A 103 21.61 17.58 -7.34
CA GLU A 103 23.00 17.99 -7.64
C GLU A 103 23.29 18.08 -9.16
N GLU A 104 22.72 17.20 -9.97
CA GLU A 104 22.87 17.24 -11.44
C GLU A 104 22.13 18.44 -12.04
N LEU A 105 20.90 18.72 -11.58
CA LEU A 105 20.12 19.86 -12.06
C LEU A 105 20.79 21.20 -11.68
N THR A 106 21.32 21.31 -10.47
CA THR A 106 21.99 22.54 -9.98
C THR A 106 23.40 22.76 -10.54
N LYS A 107 24.10 21.72 -11.00
CA LYS A 107 25.40 21.86 -11.69
C LYS A 107 25.26 22.25 -13.17
N THR A 108 24.05 22.20 -13.71
CA THR A 108 23.80 22.49 -15.14
C THR A 108 23.36 23.96 -15.37
N GLU A 109 23.30 24.78 -14.31
CA GLU A 109 23.11 26.24 -14.37
C GLU A 109 24.41 27.04 -14.49
#